data_AF-A0A0G0Z248-F1
#
_entry.id   AF-A0A0G0Z248-F1
#
_cell.length_a   1.000
_cell.length_b   1.000
_cell.length_c   1.000
_cell.angle_alpha   90.00
_cell.angle_beta   90.00
_cell.angle_gamma   90.00
#
_symmetry.space_group_name_H-M   'P 1'
#
loop_
_entity.id
_entity.type
_entity.pdbx_description
1 polymer ?
#
loop_
_entity_poly.entity_id
_entity_poly.type
_entity_poly.pdbx_seq_one_letter_code
_entity_poly.pdbx_strand_id
1 'polypeptide(L)'
;MYIDLMPEGHNSEIPQGNNRIDEQLRSRIINNINIVKNQEKTPLDREIRIFGDTFEMVALAENHLNHPETQIQQDLRKLIEKVYQNAELVLGTAHERPSKPDSISVTFDRQGKLVIDEVVELKSSNNAFIHGLKKEQPAKTLETIGAVVTILNRLKKGEETSKILPKDSDLSLDKRIKRDVELKKIKGQVLLIAGDKGPITFSPDMIYRIIVPKGEELPTFNSRLLEEFGYAVTLKISHSDFSKKDIHEIINKINSEESIYH
;
A
#
# COMPACT_ATOMS: atom_id res chain seq x y z
N MET A 1 48.26 -32.50 -27.99
CA MET A 1 47.04 -33.21 -28.39
C MET A 1 45.88 -32.41 -27.81
N TYR A 2 45.20 -31.63 -28.65
CA TYR A 2 44.07 -30.80 -28.22
C TYR A 2 42.86 -31.70 -28.01
N ILE A 3 42.20 -31.58 -26.86
CA ILE A 3 40.87 -32.15 -26.63
C ILE A 3 39.92 -30.96 -26.51
N ASP A 4 39.04 -30.90 -27.50
CA ASP A 4 37.89 -30.04 -27.65
C ASP A 4 36.85 -30.41 -26.58
N LEU A 5 36.40 -29.45 -25.78
CA LEU A 5 35.21 -29.58 -24.94
C LEU A 5 34.45 -28.26 -25.00
N MET A 6 33.54 -28.18 -25.96
CA MET A 6 32.42 -27.24 -25.88
C MET A 6 31.51 -27.66 -24.72
N PRO A 7 31.08 -26.75 -23.83
CA PRO A 7 29.90 -26.99 -23.02
C PRO A 7 28.66 -26.75 -23.88
N GLU A 8 27.89 -27.81 -24.04
CA GLU A 8 26.55 -27.79 -24.62
C GLU A 8 25.69 -26.70 -23.97
N GLY A 9 24.94 -25.98 -24.81
CA GLY A 9 24.00 -24.97 -24.39
C GLY A 9 22.95 -25.56 -23.46
N HIS A 10 22.96 -25.12 -22.20
CA HIS A 10 21.77 -25.17 -21.39
C HIS A 10 20.76 -24.18 -21.99
N ASN A 11 19.77 -24.73 -22.69
CA ASN A 11 18.49 -24.06 -22.84
C ASN A 11 17.92 -23.87 -21.42
N SER A 12 18.21 -22.72 -20.82
CA SER A 12 17.46 -22.22 -19.68
C SER A 12 16.07 -21.87 -20.22
N GLU A 13 15.16 -22.84 -20.15
CA GLU A 13 13.73 -22.57 -20.27
C GLU A 13 13.38 -21.44 -19.31
N ILE A 14 13.01 -20.30 -19.88
CA ILE A 14 12.44 -19.18 -19.15
C ILE A 14 11.23 -19.74 -18.40
N PRO A 15 11.10 -19.53 -17.08
CA PRO A 15 9.90 -19.94 -16.37
C PRO A 15 8.71 -19.29 -17.06
N GLN A 16 7.81 -20.10 -17.63
CA GLN A 16 6.56 -19.58 -18.15
C GLN A 16 5.85 -18.88 -17.00
N GLY A 17 5.68 -17.56 -17.15
CA GLY A 17 4.95 -16.73 -16.19
C GLY A 17 3.61 -17.39 -15.86
N ASN A 18 3.27 -17.42 -14.58
CA ASN A 18 2.06 -18.05 -14.07
C ASN A 18 0.81 -17.44 -14.74
N ASN A 19 0.27 -18.06 -15.79
CA ASN A 19 -1.02 -17.69 -16.41
C ASN A 19 -2.17 -17.54 -15.38
N ARG A 20 -2.05 -18.25 -14.25
CA ARG A 20 -3.00 -18.20 -13.13
C ARG A 20 -2.98 -16.86 -12.38
N ILE A 21 -1.84 -16.16 -12.37
CA ILE A 21 -1.68 -14.84 -11.75
C ILE A 21 -2.36 -13.79 -12.64
N ASP A 22 -2.20 -13.88 -13.96
CA ASP A 22 -2.83 -12.99 -14.93
C ASP A 22 -4.36 -13.10 -14.94
N GLU A 23 -4.90 -14.32 -14.81
CA GLU A 23 -6.35 -14.54 -14.69
C GLU A 23 -6.94 -13.99 -13.39
N GLN A 24 -6.22 -14.10 -12.27
CA GLN A 24 -6.67 -13.54 -10.99
C GLN A 24 -6.60 -12.01 -10.99
N LEU A 25 -5.56 -11.44 -11.59
CA LEU A 25 -5.40 -10.00 -11.75
C LEU A 25 -6.50 -9.44 -12.66
N ARG A 26 -6.74 -10.05 -13.83
CA ARG A 26 -7.85 -9.72 -14.74
C ARG A 26 -9.20 -9.78 -14.03
N SER A 27 -9.48 -10.86 -13.30
CA SER A 27 -10.76 -11.03 -12.61
C SER A 27 -10.99 -9.96 -11.54
N ARG A 28 -9.93 -9.54 -10.82
CA ARG A 28 -10.00 -8.44 -9.84
C ARG A 28 -10.24 -7.09 -10.50
N ILE A 29 -9.55 -6.80 -11.62
CA ILE A 29 -9.74 -5.58 -12.41
C ILE A 29 -11.21 -5.47 -12.87
N ILE A 30 -11.76 -6.54 -13.45
CA ILE A 30 -13.14 -6.60 -13.94
C ILE A 30 -14.16 -6.34 -12.82
N ASN A 31 -14.03 -7.02 -11.69
CA ASN A 31 -14.96 -6.85 -10.57
C ASN A 31 -14.96 -5.42 -10.02
N ASN A 32 -13.78 -4.80 -9.95
CA ASN A 32 -13.66 -3.46 -9.38
C ASN A 32 -14.13 -2.36 -10.36
N ILE A 33 -13.93 -2.54 -11.68
CA ILE A 33 -14.55 -1.67 -12.70
C ILE A 33 -16.08 -1.64 -12.51
N ASN A 34 -16.69 -2.79 -12.25
CA ASN A 34 -18.14 -2.89 -12.06
C ASN A 34 -18.63 -2.20 -10.77
N ILE A 35 -17.85 -2.21 -9.69
CA ILE A 35 -18.18 -1.50 -8.44
C ILE A 35 -18.16 0.03 -8.66
N VAL A 36 -17.17 0.56 -9.37
CA VAL A 36 -17.05 2.01 -9.59
C VAL A 36 -18.04 2.52 -10.65
N LYS A 37 -18.44 1.69 -11.63
CA LYS A 37 -19.49 2.03 -12.61
C LYS A 37 -20.83 2.42 -11.94
N ASN A 38 -21.10 1.95 -10.71
CA ASN A 38 -22.38 2.09 -9.99
C ASN A 38 -22.47 3.29 -9.00
N GLN A 39 -21.46 4.17 -8.90
CA GLN A 39 -21.54 5.37 -8.04
C GLN A 39 -21.93 6.61 -8.87
N GLU A 40 -23.09 7.21 -8.60
CA GLU A 40 -23.59 8.41 -9.29
C GLU A 40 -22.75 9.67 -8.97
N LYS A 41 -21.92 10.15 -9.91
CA LYS A 41 -21.51 11.57 -10.16
C LYS A 41 -20.99 11.75 -11.61
N THR A 42 -20.85 13.00 -12.06
CA THR A 42 -20.66 13.52 -13.44
C THR A 42 -19.55 12.88 -14.32
N PRO A 43 -19.66 12.97 -15.67
CA PRO A 43 -18.94 12.09 -16.63
C PRO A 43 -17.40 12.21 -16.66
N LEU A 44 -16.84 13.41 -16.54
CA LEU A 44 -15.39 13.61 -16.63
C LEU A 44 -14.67 13.19 -15.33
N ASP A 45 -15.30 13.47 -14.19
CA ASP A 45 -14.82 13.04 -12.87
C ASP A 45 -14.93 11.52 -12.70
N ARG A 46 -15.90 10.88 -13.37
CA ARG A 46 -16.07 9.41 -13.44
C ARG A 46 -14.85 8.75 -14.07
N GLU A 47 -14.40 9.23 -15.21
CA GLU A 47 -13.28 8.63 -15.93
C GLU A 47 -11.98 8.74 -15.13
N ILE A 48 -11.62 9.96 -14.69
CA ILE A 48 -10.36 10.19 -13.96
C ILE A 48 -10.30 9.35 -12.67
N ARG A 49 -11.43 9.21 -11.96
CA ARG A 49 -11.52 8.43 -10.73
C ARG A 49 -11.49 6.91 -11.00
N ILE A 50 -12.27 6.40 -11.94
CA ILE A 50 -12.25 4.97 -12.33
C ILE A 50 -10.84 4.54 -12.74
N PHE A 51 -10.17 5.33 -13.59
CA PHE A 51 -8.84 4.98 -14.09
C PHE A 51 -7.77 5.09 -13.01
N GLY A 52 -7.87 6.10 -12.14
CA GLY A 52 -7.00 6.25 -10.97
C GLY A 52 -7.11 5.06 -10.03
N ASP A 53 -8.33 4.74 -9.60
CA ASP A 53 -8.61 3.63 -8.67
C ASP A 53 -8.20 2.29 -9.29
N THR A 54 -8.41 2.11 -10.61
CA THR A 54 -8.03 0.86 -11.30
C THR A 54 -6.52 0.69 -11.37
N PHE A 55 -5.77 1.75 -11.65
CA PHE A 55 -4.31 1.74 -11.61
C PHE A 55 -3.77 1.38 -10.24
N GLU A 56 -4.31 2.02 -9.21
CA GLU A 56 -3.91 1.76 -7.83
C GLU A 56 -4.05 0.29 -7.45
N MET A 57 -5.20 -0.31 -7.71
CA MET A 57 -5.41 -1.72 -7.39
C MET A 57 -4.49 -2.67 -8.16
N VAL A 58 -4.22 -2.40 -9.44
CA VAL A 58 -3.36 -3.26 -10.27
C VAL A 58 -1.93 -3.20 -9.76
N ALA A 59 -1.40 -1.99 -9.57
CA ALA A 59 -0.05 -1.80 -9.03
C ALA A 59 0.11 -2.41 -7.63
N LEU A 60 -0.90 -2.30 -6.76
CA LEU A 60 -0.89 -2.97 -5.45
C LEU A 60 -0.95 -4.49 -5.57
N ALA A 61 -1.78 -5.02 -6.47
CA ALA A 61 -1.89 -6.46 -6.67
C ALA A 61 -0.58 -7.04 -7.19
N GLU A 62 0.07 -6.40 -8.16
CA GLU A 62 1.42 -6.76 -8.63
C GLU A 62 2.43 -6.76 -7.48
N ASN A 63 2.39 -5.74 -6.61
CA ASN A 63 3.26 -5.68 -5.45
C ASN A 63 3.02 -6.88 -4.52
N HIS A 64 1.77 -7.15 -4.14
CA HIS A 64 1.43 -8.25 -3.23
C HIS A 64 1.73 -9.65 -3.79
N LEU A 65 1.64 -9.84 -5.11
CA LEU A 65 2.00 -11.11 -5.74
C LEU A 65 3.48 -11.47 -5.53
N ASN A 66 4.34 -10.46 -5.37
CA ASN A 66 5.75 -10.62 -5.10
C ASN A 66 6.10 -10.76 -3.60
N HIS A 67 5.09 -10.65 -2.72
CA HIS A 67 5.24 -10.71 -1.27
C HIS A 67 4.28 -11.74 -0.66
N PRO A 68 4.63 -13.05 -0.69
CA PRO A 68 3.78 -14.09 -0.11
C PRO A 68 3.62 -13.90 1.41
N GLU A 69 2.39 -13.68 1.85
CA GLU A 69 2.02 -13.46 3.26
C GLU A 69 1.22 -14.64 3.81
N THR A 70 1.54 -15.05 5.04
CA THR A 70 0.68 -15.91 5.88
C THR A 70 -0.65 -15.23 6.18
N GLN A 71 -1.69 -15.99 6.53
CA GLN A 71 -3.01 -15.44 6.88
C GLN A 71 -2.92 -14.37 7.99
N ILE A 72 -2.10 -14.60 9.01
CA ILE A 72 -1.94 -13.65 10.12
C ILE A 72 -1.29 -12.33 9.66
N GLN A 73 -0.30 -12.40 8.76
CA GLN A 73 0.31 -11.22 8.15
C GLN A 73 -0.70 -10.45 7.31
N GLN A 74 -1.48 -11.15 6.47
CA GLN A 74 -2.54 -10.53 5.65
C GLN A 74 -3.61 -9.86 6.51
N ASP A 75 -4.06 -10.50 7.58
CA ASP A 75 -5.09 -9.95 8.47
C ASP A 75 -4.57 -8.72 9.21
N LEU A 76 -3.31 -8.75 9.67
CA LEU A 76 -2.70 -7.59 10.30
C LEU A 76 -2.50 -6.44 9.30
N ARG A 77 -2.02 -6.74 8.09
CA ARG A 77 -1.87 -5.76 7.02
C ARG A 77 -3.20 -5.08 6.72
N LYS A 78 -4.27 -5.85 6.49
CA LYS A 78 -5.62 -5.33 6.25
C LYS A 78 -6.13 -4.48 7.40
N LEU A 79 -5.86 -4.88 8.65
CA LEU A 79 -6.18 -4.08 9.82
C LEU A 79 -5.45 -2.73 9.78
N ILE A 80 -4.14 -2.73 9.53
CA ILE A 80 -3.33 -1.52 9.49
C ILE A 80 -3.77 -0.60 8.34
N GLU A 81 -4.00 -1.14 7.14
CA GLU A 81 -4.53 -0.40 5.98
C GLU A 81 -5.89 0.23 6.29
N LYS A 82 -6.79 -0.50 6.96
CA LYS A 82 -8.07 0.05 7.43
C LYS A 82 -7.86 1.18 8.44
N VAL A 83 -6.87 1.08 9.32
CA VAL A 83 -6.51 2.17 10.23
C VAL A 83 -6.02 3.40 9.45
N TYR A 84 -5.23 3.22 8.39
CA TYR A 84 -4.80 4.33 7.54
C TYR A 84 -5.94 4.98 6.77
N GLN A 85 -6.92 4.21 6.29
CA GLN A 85 -8.14 4.75 5.68
C GLN A 85 -8.91 5.65 6.65
N ASN A 86 -8.84 5.36 7.96
CA ASN A 86 -9.47 6.13 9.04
C ASN A 86 -8.46 6.98 9.84
N ALA A 87 -7.28 7.30 9.30
CA ALA A 87 -6.19 7.90 10.08
C ALA A 87 -6.56 9.24 10.73
N GLU A 88 -7.34 10.11 10.06
CA GLU A 88 -7.85 11.35 10.66
C GLU A 88 -8.60 11.09 11.98
N LEU A 89 -9.48 10.09 11.97
CA LEU A 89 -10.26 9.71 13.13
C LEU A 89 -9.39 9.03 14.20
N VAL A 90 -8.53 8.09 13.80
CA VAL A 90 -7.73 7.28 14.72
C VAL A 90 -6.63 8.11 15.39
N LEU A 91 -5.92 8.93 14.62
CA LEU A 91 -4.94 9.87 15.16
C LEU A 91 -5.64 10.99 15.94
N GLY A 92 -6.86 11.35 15.56
CA GLY A 92 -7.59 12.46 16.16
C GLY A 92 -7.01 13.78 15.72
N THR A 93 -6.99 14.02 14.40
CA THR A 93 -6.61 15.32 13.82
C THR A 93 -7.84 16.19 13.58
N ALA A 94 -7.71 17.48 13.87
CA ALA A 94 -8.73 18.49 13.73
C ALA A 94 -8.59 19.26 12.41
N HIS A 95 -7.36 19.58 12.02
CA HIS A 95 -7.07 20.55 10.94
C HIS A 95 -6.35 19.95 9.74
N GLU A 96 -5.43 19.02 9.98
CA GLU A 96 -4.60 18.45 8.92
C GLU A 96 -4.98 17.00 8.60
N ARG A 97 -5.07 16.71 7.30
CA ARG A 97 -5.20 15.34 6.81
C ARG A 97 -3.83 14.67 6.88
N PRO A 98 -3.68 13.55 7.60
CA PRO A 98 -2.42 12.83 7.66
C PRO A 98 -2.08 12.25 6.28
N SER A 99 -0.80 12.32 5.91
CA SER A 99 -0.29 11.60 4.75
C SER A 99 -0.33 10.10 5.06
N LYS A 100 -0.84 9.28 4.15
CA LYS A 100 -1.04 7.84 4.35
C LYS A 100 -0.43 7.06 3.20
N PRO A 101 0.06 5.84 3.45
CA PRO A 101 0.49 4.95 2.37
C PRO A 101 -0.74 4.37 1.64
N ASP A 102 -0.50 3.87 0.44
CA ASP A 102 -1.51 3.12 -0.32
C ASP A 102 -1.53 1.64 0.13
N SER A 103 -0.37 1.10 0.50
CA SER A 103 -0.27 -0.22 1.15
C SER A 103 0.99 -0.34 2.01
N ILE A 104 1.04 -1.39 2.82
CA ILE A 104 2.23 -1.79 3.56
C ILE A 104 2.44 -3.31 3.39
N SER A 105 3.65 -3.79 3.58
CA SER A 105 3.93 -5.22 3.76
C SER A 105 4.18 -5.52 5.23
N VAL A 106 3.73 -6.71 5.66
CA VAL A 106 3.92 -7.21 7.02
C VAL A 106 4.58 -8.58 6.95
N THR A 107 5.78 -8.70 7.54
CA THR A 107 6.52 -9.97 7.61
C THR A 107 6.77 -10.41 9.05
N PHE A 108 7.45 -11.55 9.22
CA PHE A 108 7.97 -11.99 10.52
C PHE A 108 9.47 -11.74 10.57
N ASP A 109 9.96 -11.13 11.65
CA ASP A 109 11.40 -11.08 11.90
C ASP A 109 11.96 -12.47 12.26
N ARG A 110 13.28 -12.53 12.45
CA ARG A 110 13.99 -13.76 12.85
C ARG A 110 13.54 -14.32 14.21
N GLN A 111 12.82 -13.55 15.02
CA GLN A 111 12.27 -13.93 16.32
C GLN A 111 10.78 -14.26 16.25
N GLY A 112 10.17 -14.25 15.07
CA GLY A 112 8.74 -14.51 14.86
C GLY A 112 7.82 -13.33 15.23
N LYS A 113 8.36 -12.11 15.37
CA LYS A 113 7.58 -10.90 15.63
C LYS A 113 7.10 -10.29 14.32
N LEU A 114 5.89 -9.71 14.35
CA LEU A 114 5.32 -9.05 13.19
C LEU A 114 6.04 -7.72 12.94
N VAL A 115 6.57 -7.53 11.74
CA VAL A 115 7.30 -6.32 11.35
C VAL A 115 6.71 -5.72 10.10
N ILE A 116 6.66 -4.39 10.03
CA ILE A 116 6.41 -3.65 8.80
C ILE A 116 7.76 -3.46 8.11
N ASP A 117 7.92 -4.08 6.95
CA ASP A 117 9.18 -4.08 6.20
C ASP A 117 9.09 -3.35 4.87
N GLU A 118 7.88 -3.09 4.37
CA GLU A 118 7.68 -2.25 3.21
C GLU A 118 6.50 -1.29 3.40
N VAL A 119 6.67 -0.06 2.90
CA VAL A 119 5.63 0.95 2.75
C VAL A 119 5.53 1.30 1.28
N VAL A 120 4.33 1.28 0.72
CA VAL A 120 4.09 1.51 -0.71
C VAL A 120 3.27 2.77 -0.90
N GLU A 121 3.77 3.67 -1.74
CA GLU A 121 3.01 4.78 -2.30
C GLU A 121 2.96 4.71 -3.82
N LEU A 122 1.78 4.91 -4.36
CA LEU A 122 1.50 4.92 -5.79
C LEU A 122 1.41 6.37 -6.25
N LYS A 123 2.04 6.67 -7.37
CA LYS A 123 1.97 7.98 -7.99
C LYS A 123 1.27 7.86 -9.32
N SER A 124 0.35 8.79 -9.56
CA SER A 124 -0.45 8.84 -10.77
C SER A 124 0.31 9.34 -12.01
N SER A 125 1.49 9.92 -11.80
CA SER A 125 2.43 10.44 -12.81
C SER A 125 3.75 10.85 -12.13
N ASN A 126 4.79 11.12 -12.92
CA ASN A 126 6.04 11.71 -12.43
C ASN A 126 5.85 13.13 -11.86
N ASN A 127 4.91 13.91 -12.39
CA ASN A 127 4.58 15.22 -11.83
C ASN A 127 3.99 15.10 -10.42
N ALA A 128 3.09 14.14 -10.19
CA ALA A 128 2.55 13.86 -8.87
C ALA A 128 3.64 13.37 -7.90
N PHE A 129 4.56 12.54 -8.39
CA PHE A 129 5.75 12.12 -7.65
C PHE A 129 6.63 13.31 -7.22
N ILE A 130 7.07 14.16 -8.16
CA ILE A 130 7.92 15.33 -7.88
C ILE A 130 7.23 16.29 -6.92
N HIS A 131 5.94 16.56 -7.12
CA HIS A 131 5.17 17.43 -6.25
C HIS A 131 5.03 16.84 -4.83
N GLY A 132 4.85 15.51 -4.71
CA GLY A 132 4.85 14.81 -3.43
C GLY A 132 6.19 14.92 -2.70
N LEU A 133 7.30 14.78 -3.42
CA LEU A 133 8.64 14.99 -2.86
C LEU A 133 8.85 16.41 -2.35
N LYS A 134 8.45 17.43 -3.13
CA LYS A 134 8.52 18.85 -2.71
C LYS A 134 7.71 19.16 -1.45
N LYS A 135 6.70 18.33 -1.15
CA LYS A 135 5.85 18.45 0.04
C LYS A 135 6.28 17.56 1.21
N GLU A 136 7.43 16.89 1.08
CA GLU A 136 7.98 15.95 2.05
C GLU A 136 6.99 14.81 2.38
N GLN A 137 6.22 14.40 1.37
CA GLN A 137 5.18 13.39 1.55
C GLN A 137 5.74 12.07 2.16
N PRO A 138 6.91 11.55 1.74
CA PRO A 138 7.47 10.34 2.33
C PRO A 138 7.73 10.44 3.84
N ALA A 139 8.30 11.54 4.31
CA ALA A 139 8.56 11.76 5.73
C ALA A 139 7.25 11.82 6.51
N LYS A 140 6.28 12.61 6.04
CA LYS A 140 4.95 12.73 6.65
C LYS A 140 4.19 11.41 6.68
N THR A 141 4.33 10.58 5.64
CA THR A 141 3.74 9.25 5.61
C THR A 141 4.38 8.34 6.66
N LEU A 142 5.70 8.37 6.81
CA LEU A 142 6.39 7.59 7.84
C LEU A 142 6.04 8.05 9.27
N GLU A 143 5.86 9.35 9.50
CA GLU A 143 5.34 9.87 10.77
C GLU A 143 3.95 9.31 11.10
N THR A 144 3.03 9.35 10.13
CA THR A 144 1.68 8.78 10.28
C THR A 144 1.75 7.30 10.61
N ILE A 145 2.58 6.55 9.89
CA ILE A 145 2.78 5.11 10.09
C ILE A 145 3.34 4.83 11.50
N GLY A 146 4.36 5.58 11.94
CA GLY A 146 4.92 5.50 13.28
C GLY A 146 3.89 5.77 14.38
N ALA A 147 3.06 6.80 14.20
CA ALA A 147 1.98 7.11 15.14
C ALA A 147 0.92 6.00 15.21
N VAL A 148 0.53 5.45 14.06
CA VAL A 148 -0.41 4.32 13.99
C VAL A 148 0.15 3.08 14.67
N VAL A 149 1.39 2.70 14.38
CA VAL A 149 2.05 1.54 15.03
C VAL A 149 2.14 1.73 16.55
N THR A 150 2.42 2.96 16.99
CA THR A 150 2.41 3.31 18.42
C THR A 150 1.04 3.08 19.05
N ILE A 151 -0.04 3.55 18.41
CA ILE A 151 -1.41 3.33 18.88
C ILE A 151 -1.73 1.82 18.92
N LEU A 152 -1.44 1.08 17.85
CA LEU A 152 -1.70 -0.35 17.78
C LEU A 152 -0.98 -1.13 18.89
N ASN A 153 0.27 -0.80 19.16
CA ASN A 153 1.04 -1.42 20.24
C ASN A 153 0.48 -1.08 21.63
N ARG A 154 0.01 0.15 21.85
CA ARG A 154 -0.67 0.54 23.10
C ARG A 154 -1.97 -0.24 23.30
N LEU A 155 -2.80 -0.33 22.27
CA LEU A 155 -4.04 -1.11 22.30
C LEU A 155 -3.78 -2.60 22.54
N LYS A 156 -2.77 -3.16 21.86
CA LYS A 156 -2.34 -4.55 22.02
C LYS A 156 -1.87 -4.85 23.45
N LYS A 157 -1.17 -3.91 24.10
CA LYS A 157 -0.76 -4.01 25.52
C LYS A 157 -1.93 -3.88 26.50
N GLY A 158 -3.17 -3.81 26.01
CA GLY A 158 -4.36 -3.73 26.85
C GLY A 158 -4.67 -2.32 27.35
N GLU A 159 -3.97 -1.28 26.88
CA GLU A 159 -4.21 0.09 27.32
C GLU A 159 -5.65 0.53 27.05
N GLU A 160 -6.21 1.30 27.98
CA GLU A 160 -7.55 1.86 27.84
C GLU A 160 -7.58 2.90 26.72
N THR A 161 -8.59 2.83 25.86
CA THR A 161 -8.72 3.71 24.68
C THR A 161 -8.80 5.19 25.06
N SER A 162 -9.34 5.50 26.24
CA SER A 162 -9.40 6.84 26.84
C SER A 162 -8.02 7.43 27.18
N LYS A 163 -7.00 6.59 27.43
CA LYS A 163 -5.62 7.02 27.75
C LYS A 163 -4.78 7.30 26.50
N ILE A 164 -5.24 6.84 25.33
CA ILE A 164 -4.61 7.15 24.06
C ILE A 164 -5.13 8.51 23.58
N LEU A 165 -4.45 9.57 23.98
CA LEU A 165 -4.85 10.94 23.63
C LEU A 165 -4.86 11.18 22.11
N PRO A 166 -5.76 12.05 21.60
CA PRO A 166 -5.70 12.49 20.21
C PRO A 166 -4.44 13.31 19.95
N LYS A 167 -3.98 13.36 18.69
CA LYS A 167 -2.88 14.21 18.24
C LYS A 167 -3.21 15.69 18.51
N ASP A 168 -4.43 16.10 18.18
CA ASP A 168 -4.85 17.48 18.32
C ASP A 168 -5.70 17.65 19.60
N SER A 169 -5.23 18.51 20.50
CA SER A 169 -5.85 18.71 21.83
C SER A 169 -7.21 19.41 21.76
N ASP A 170 -7.52 20.11 20.68
CA ASP A 170 -8.75 20.86 20.45
C ASP A 170 -9.85 20.04 19.75
N LEU A 171 -9.65 18.72 19.58
CA LEU A 171 -10.65 17.83 18.99
C LEU A 171 -11.99 17.92 19.73
N SER A 172 -13.09 18.14 19.00
CA SER A 172 -14.43 18.25 19.59
C SER A 172 -14.88 16.98 20.33
N LEU A 173 -15.80 17.12 21.29
CA LEU A 173 -16.29 15.99 22.09
C LEU A 173 -16.87 14.87 21.22
N ASP A 174 -17.69 15.21 20.22
CA ASP A 174 -18.28 14.23 19.30
C ASP A 174 -17.21 13.46 18.51
N LYS A 175 -16.16 14.15 18.04
CA LYS A 175 -15.04 13.51 17.36
C LYS A 175 -14.26 12.60 18.31
N ARG A 176 -14.07 13.00 19.58
CA ARG A 176 -13.44 12.16 20.62
C ARG A 176 -14.23 10.89 20.90
N ILE A 177 -15.56 10.98 21.00
CA ILE A 177 -16.44 9.81 21.19
C ILE A 177 -16.33 8.85 20.00
N LYS A 178 -16.44 9.38 18.77
CA LYS A 178 -16.30 8.55 17.54
C LYS A 178 -14.93 7.86 17.49
N ARG A 179 -13.87 8.58 17.86
CA ARG A 179 -12.52 8.04 17.94
C ARG A 179 -12.40 6.93 18.98
N ASP A 180 -12.94 7.11 20.19
CA ASP A 180 -12.92 6.09 21.24
C ASP A 180 -13.63 4.80 20.79
N VAL A 181 -14.78 4.92 20.13
CA VAL A 181 -15.51 3.79 19.54
C VAL A 181 -14.66 3.06 18.50
N GLU A 182 -13.98 3.79 17.62
CA GLU A 182 -13.13 3.17 16.60
C GLU A 182 -11.90 2.50 17.21
N LEU A 183 -11.24 3.12 18.19
CA LEU A 183 -10.12 2.52 18.93
C LEU A 183 -10.54 1.24 19.66
N LYS A 184 -11.76 1.17 20.21
CA LYS A 184 -12.29 -0.05 20.83
C LYS A 184 -12.45 -1.20 19.82
N LYS A 185 -12.93 -0.90 18.61
CA LYS A 185 -13.03 -1.90 17.54
C LYS A 185 -11.64 -2.38 17.12
N ILE A 186 -10.70 -1.45 16.90
CA ILE A 186 -9.31 -1.77 16.55
C ILE A 186 -8.66 -2.62 17.64
N LYS A 187 -8.88 -2.29 18.92
CA LYS A 187 -8.39 -3.07 20.07
C LYS A 187 -8.82 -4.53 20.00
N GLY A 188 -10.11 -4.78 19.76
CA GLY A 188 -10.63 -6.14 19.61
C GLY A 188 -9.96 -6.89 18.45
N GLN A 189 -9.79 -6.24 17.30
CA GLN A 189 -9.17 -6.84 16.12
C GLN A 189 -7.68 -7.12 16.31
N VAL A 190 -6.91 -6.18 16.86
CA VAL A 190 -5.46 -6.37 17.04
C VAL A 190 -5.16 -7.46 18.08
N LEU A 191 -5.97 -7.60 19.13
CA LEU A 191 -5.83 -8.67 20.11
C LEU A 191 -6.15 -10.04 19.49
N LEU A 192 -7.17 -10.12 18.63
CA LEU A 192 -7.53 -11.37 17.95
C LEU A 192 -6.48 -11.81 16.93
N ILE A 193 -5.90 -10.88 16.18
CA ILE A 193 -4.94 -11.18 15.10
C ILE A 193 -3.52 -11.40 15.65
N ALA A 194 -3.05 -10.47 16.48
CA ALA A 194 -1.66 -10.44 16.92
C ALA A 194 -1.44 -11.17 18.26
N GLY A 195 -2.50 -11.37 19.06
CA GLY A 195 -2.47 -12.09 20.35
C GLY A 195 -1.26 -11.71 21.21
N ASP A 196 -0.59 -12.74 21.73
CA ASP A 196 0.59 -12.63 22.58
C ASP A 196 1.92 -12.48 21.81
N LYS A 197 1.87 -12.27 20.48
CA LYS A 197 3.11 -12.03 19.71
C LYS A 197 3.82 -10.76 20.23
N GLY A 198 5.10 -10.59 19.89
CA GLY A 198 5.84 -9.36 20.22
C GLY A 198 5.20 -8.07 19.68
N PRO A 199 5.72 -6.89 20.06
CA PRO A 199 5.23 -5.62 19.51
C PRO A 199 5.36 -5.60 17.98
N ILE A 200 4.45 -4.88 17.33
CA ILE A 200 4.57 -4.57 15.91
C ILE A 200 5.68 -3.54 15.77
N THR A 201 6.73 -3.84 14.99
CA THR A 201 7.88 -2.93 14.81
C THR A 201 8.16 -2.66 13.34
N PHE A 202 9.05 -1.72 13.06
CA PHE A 202 9.61 -1.54 11.73
C PHE A 202 10.80 -2.46 11.51
N SER A 203 10.97 -2.93 10.27
CA SER A 203 12.21 -3.59 9.86
C SER A 203 13.38 -2.59 9.92
N PRO A 204 14.57 -3.01 10.37
CA PRO A 204 15.77 -2.16 10.30
C PRO A 204 16.18 -1.82 8.87
N ASP A 205 15.75 -2.64 7.89
CA ASP A 205 16.01 -2.47 6.45
C ASP A 205 14.71 -2.11 5.70
N MET A 206 13.84 -1.32 6.32
CA MET A 206 12.52 -1.01 5.76
C MET A 206 12.64 -0.36 4.38
N ILE A 207 11.85 -0.86 3.43
CA ILE A 207 11.76 -0.30 2.09
C ILE A 207 10.61 0.69 2.06
N TYR A 208 10.88 1.91 1.59
CA TYR A 208 9.84 2.83 1.16
C TYR A 208 9.78 2.77 -0.36
N ARG A 209 8.76 2.13 -0.90
CA ARG A 209 8.57 1.94 -2.33
C ARG A 209 7.62 2.99 -2.88
N ILE A 210 8.09 3.70 -3.89
CA ILE A 210 7.23 4.53 -4.73
C ILE A 210 7.05 3.81 -6.06
N ILE A 211 5.80 3.51 -6.41
CA ILE A 211 5.46 2.94 -7.71
C ILE A 211 4.96 4.05 -8.62
N VAL A 212 5.68 4.24 -9.72
CA VAL A 212 5.30 5.16 -10.81
C VAL A 212 4.86 4.35 -12.04
N PRO A 213 4.06 4.93 -12.95
CA PRO A 213 3.74 4.28 -14.22
C PRO A 213 4.99 4.10 -15.09
N LYS A 214 5.11 2.98 -15.81
CA LYS A 214 6.19 2.75 -16.79
C LYS A 214 6.08 3.73 -17.97
N GLY A 215 7.22 4.17 -18.50
CA GLY A 215 7.30 5.00 -19.71
C GLY A 215 7.42 6.51 -19.51
N GLU A 216 7.52 7.00 -18.27
CA GLU A 216 7.82 8.41 -17.98
C GLU A 216 9.27 8.55 -17.47
N GLU A 217 10.07 9.44 -18.06
CA GLU A 217 11.45 9.68 -17.63
C GLU A 217 11.50 10.21 -16.19
N LEU A 218 12.20 9.49 -15.32
CA LEU A 218 12.45 9.94 -13.95
C LEU A 218 13.56 11.00 -13.96
N PRO A 219 13.39 12.13 -13.26
CA PRO A 219 14.54 12.98 -12.95
C PRO A 219 15.52 12.19 -12.07
N THR A 220 16.82 12.29 -12.36
CA THR A 220 17.89 11.72 -11.52
C THR A 220 17.71 12.20 -10.08
N PHE A 221 17.33 11.27 -9.20
CA PHE A 221 17.06 11.58 -7.79
C PHE A 221 18.14 11.00 -6.90
N ASN A 222 18.67 11.85 -6.00
CA ASN A 222 19.67 11.43 -5.03
C ASN A 222 18.96 10.87 -3.80
N SER A 223 19.08 9.57 -3.57
CA SER A 223 18.23 8.76 -2.66
C SER A 223 18.50 8.96 -1.16
N ARG A 224 19.02 10.12 -0.73
CA ARG A 224 19.15 10.43 0.71
C ARG A 224 17.90 11.14 1.20
N LEU A 225 16.84 10.39 1.36
CA LEU A 225 15.68 10.83 2.12
C LEU A 225 15.48 9.84 3.25
N LEU A 226 15.39 10.38 4.47
CA LEU A 226 14.96 9.75 5.73
C LEU A 226 16.10 9.20 6.63
N GLU A 227 17.02 10.07 7.05
CA GLU A 227 17.89 9.80 8.23
C GLU A 227 17.26 10.24 9.58
N GLU A 228 16.05 10.82 9.58
CA GLU A 228 15.48 11.46 10.79
C GLU A 228 14.61 10.55 11.68
N PHE A 229 14.24 9.33 11.24
CA PHE A 229 13.28 8.49 11.97
C PHE A 229 13.88 7.42 12.88
N GLY A 230 15.21 7.38 13.06
CA GLY A 230 15.89 6.39 13.91
C GLY A 230 15.89 4.95 13.34
N TYR A 231 15.42 4.78 12.11
CA TYR A 231 15.47 3.53 11.33
C TYR A 231 16.02 3.85 9.94
N ALA A 232 16.88 2.99 9.39
CA ALA A 232 17.38 3.17 8.04
C ALA A 232 16.26 2.81 7.05
N VAL A 233 15.76 3.79 6.31
CA VAL A 233 14.74 3.56 5.28
C VAL A 233 15.38 3.61 3.91
N THR A 234 15.23 2.54 3.14
CA THR A 234 15.69 2.50 1.75
C THR A 234 14.56 2.94 0.83
N LEU A 235 14.71 4.12 0.23
CA LEU A 235 13.80 4.56 -0.83
C LEU A 235 14.06 3.74 -2.11
N LYS A 236 13.04 3.03 -2.60
CA LYS A 236 13.04 2.37 -3.89
C LYS A 236 11.98 2.99 -4.80
N ILE A 237 12.35 3.24 -6.05
CA ILE A 237 11.40 3.62 -7.08
C ILE A 237 11.26 2.42 -8.01
N SER A 238 10.05 1.94 -8.18
CA SER A 238 9.71 0.88 -9.12
C SER A 238 8.67 1.37 -10.12
N HIS A 239 8.61 0.69 -11.24
CA HIS A 239 7.62 0.96 -12.27
C HIS A 239 6.57 -0.15 -12.22
N SER A 240 5.30 0.24 -12.32
CA SER A 240 4.20 -0.69 -12.60
C SER A 240 4.18 -0.98 -14.09
N ASP A 241 4.09 -2.25 -14.48
CA ASP A 241 3.97 -2.65 -15.89
C ASP A 241 2.67 -2.16 -16.50
N PHE A 242 1.66 -1.88 -15.66
CA PHE A 242 0.44 -1.19 -16.07
C PHE A 242 0.52 0.30 -15.72
N SER A 243 0.37 1.15 -16.72
CA SER A 243 0.13 2.58 -16.57
C SER A 243 -1.37 2.91 -16.62
N LYS A 244 -1.73 4.16 -16.26
CA LYS A 244 -3.09 4.67 -16.50
C LYS A 244 -3.51 4.53 -17.97
N LYS A 245 -2.57 4.66 -18.90
CA LYS A 245 -2.82 4.50 -20.33
C LYS A 245 -3.12 3.04 -20.69
N ASP A 246 -2.35 2.09 -20.16
CA ASP A 246 -2.59 0.66 -20.42
C ASP A 246 -3.96 0.22 -19.91
N ILE A 247 -4.39 0.77 -18.78
CA ILE A 247 -5.72 0.52 -18.22
C ILE A 247 -6.82 1.13 -19.09
N HIS A 248 -6.57 2.30 -19.69
CA HIS A 248 -7.47 2.90 -20.65
C HIS A 248 -7.65 2.00 -21.88
N GLU A 249 -6.55 1.44 -22.40
CA GLU A 249 -6.58 0.50 -23.52
C GLU A 249 -7.30 -0.81 -23.16
N ILE A 250 -7.09 -1.35 -21.96
CA ILE A 250 -7.78 -2.56 -21.47
C ILE A 250 -9.28 -2.30 -21.34
N ILE A 251 -9.70 -1.19 -20.73
CA ILE A 251 -11.12 -0.86 -20.55
C ILE A 251 -11.79 -0.62 -21.91
N ASN A 252 -11.13 0.07 -22.84
CA ASN A 252 -11.66 0.28 -24.18
C ASN A 252 -11.82 -1.04 -24.95
N LYS A 253 -10.85 -1.96 -24.83
CA LYS A 253 -10.96 -3.31 -25.40
C LYS A 253 -12.17 -4.06 -24.83
N ILE A 254 -12.33 -4.08 -23.50
CA ILE A 254 -13.46 -4.75 -22.84
C ILE A 254 -14.80 -4.16 -23.31
N ASN A 255 -14.94 -2.83 -23.34
CA ASN A 255 -16.18 -2.19 -23.80
C ASN A 255 -16.46 -2.45 -25.29
N SER A 256 -15.41 -2.53 -26.12
CA SER A 256 -15.57 -2.89 -27.53
C SER A 256 -15.95 -4.35 -27.73
N GLU A 257 -15.49 -5.26 -26.88
CA GLU A 257 -15.85 -6.69 -26.90
C GLU A 257 -17.28 -6.93 -26.40
N GLU A 258 -17.76 -6.21 -25.37
CA GLU A 258 -19.15 -6.26 -24.91
C GLU A 258 -20.14 -5.78 -26.00
N SER A 259 -19.72 -4.87 -26.89
CA SER A 259 -20.54 -4.38 -28.01
C SER A 259 -20.73 -5.39 -29.15
N ILE A 260 -19.99 -6.50 -29.15
CA ILE A 260 -20.11 -7.58 -30.15
C ILE A 260 -21.18 -8.61 -29.73
N TYR A 261 -21.60 -8.60 -28.45
CA TYR A 261 -22.57 -9.54 -27.89
C TYR A 261 -23.98 -8.94 -27.70
N HIS A 262 -24.23 -7.72 -28.21
CA HIS A 262 -25.53 -7.05 -28.25
C HIS A 262 -25.90 -6.64 -29.67
#